data_AF-V7BD33-F1
#
_entry.id   AF-V7BD33-F1
#
_cell.length_a   1.000
_cell.length_b   1.000
_cell.length_c   1.000
_cell.angle_alpha   90.00
_cell.angle_beta   90.00
_cell.angle_gamma   90.00
#
_symmetry.space_group_name_H-M   'P 1'
#
loop_
_entity.id
_entity.type
_entity.pdbx_description
1 polymer ?
#
loop_
_entity_poly.entity_id
_entity_poly.type
_entity_poly.pdbx_seq_one_letter_code
_entity_poly.pdbx_strand_id
1 'polypeptide(L)'
;LIQNVNCGPGHGISIGSLGKYKEEEPVEGVTVKGCTLKGTTNGVRIKTWPNEPGTITVNDMKFEDITMDNVQNPVIIDQEYCPNNQCSKGTPSKVKISKVSIKGIKGTSATKEGIILACSSGVPCEGVEIGDVTLTYNGAPVTATCTNVKPTITGKAPACGEAATDTKESDSTTDKKSSDSATDKKSSDSATDKKESTDKKAKQ
;
A
#
# COMPACT_ATOMS: atom_id res chain seq x y z
N LEU A 1 -1.91 26.96 5.17
CA LEU A 1 -2.54 26.96 3.83
C LEU A 1 -1.46 26.93 2.76
N ILE A 2 -1.57 26.03 1.79
CA ILE A 2 -0.78 25.95 0.58
C ILE A 2 -1.78 26.03 -0.58
N GLN A 3 -1.64 26.99 -1.48
CA GLN A 3 -2.67 27.21 -2.51
C GLN A 3 -2.07 27.61 -3.86
N ASN A 4 -2.64 27.09 -4.96
CA ASN A 4 -2.32 27.46 -6.34
C ASN A 4 -0.85 27.30 -6.73
N VAL A 5 -0.18 26.29 -6.16
CA VAL A 5 1.23 25.99 -6.44
C VAL A 5 1.32 24.91 -7.52
N ASN A 6 2.30 25.06 -8.42
CA ASN A 6 2.71 24.02 -9.36
C ASN A 6 3.97 23.33 -8.81
N CYS A 7 3.90 22.02 -8.58
CA CYS A 7 5.01 21.21 -8.12
C CYS A 7 5.36 20.17 -9.20
N GLY A 8 6.64 19.95 -9.46
CA GLY A 8 7.05 18.88 -10.36
C GLY A 8 8.25 19.20 -11.23
N PRO A 9 9.16 18.23 -11.47
CA PRO A 9 9.23 16.90 -10.83
C PRO A 9 9.65 16.98 -9.35
N GLY A 10 9.52 15.88 -8.59
CA GLY A 10 9.90 15.84 -7.16
C GLY A 10 9.08 14.86 -6.31
N HIS A 11 9.03 15.08 -5.00
CA HIS A 11 8.39 14.18 -4.03
C HIS A 11 6.95 14.55 -3.64
N GLY A 12 6.34 15.53 -4.31
CA GLY A 12 5.01 16.03 -4.01
C GLY A 12 4.93 16.86 -2.74
N ILE A 13 3.71 17.02 -2.22
CA ILE A 13 3.44 17.76 -0.98
C ILE A 13 3.26 16.74 0.14
N SER A 14 4.21 16.71 1.07
CA SER A 14 4.24 15.74 2.16
C SER A 14 4.11 16.40 3.53
N ILE A 15 3.29 15.82 4.39
CA ILE A 15 3.20 16.14 5.82
C ILE A 15 4.03 15.08 6.54
N GLY A 16 5.05 15.52 7.27
CA GLY A 16 6.01 14.67 7.98
C GLY A 16 7.33 14.42 7.25
N SER A 17 8.11 13.40 7.62
CA SER A 17 7.71 12.30 8.53
C SER A 17 7.56 12.74 9.99
N LEU A 18 6.57 12.18 10.67
CA LEU A 18 6.24 12.46 12.07
C LEU A 18 6.32 11.20 12.95
N GLY A 19 6.39 11.38 14.26
CA GLY A 19 6.38 10.34 15.28
C GLY A 19 7.76 9.78 15.62
N LYS A 20 8.84 10.26 14.99
CA LYS A 20 10.20 9.74 15.20
C LYS A 20 10.76 10.16 16.55
N TYR A 21 10.50 11.40 16.96
CA TYR A 21 11.02 11.95 18.20
C TYR A 21 9.92 12.03 19.26
N LYS A 22 10.35 11.97 20.53
CA LYS A 22 9.44 12.06 21.68
C LYS A 22 8.80 13.44 21.79
N GLU A 23 9.58 14.47 21.48
CA GLU A 23 9.19 15.88 21.56
C GLU A 23 8.92 16.38 20.14
N GLU A 24 7.78 15.99 19.60
CA GLU A 24 7.22 16.58 18.38
C GLU A 24 5.92 17.30 18.75
N GLU A 25 5.60 18.35 18.00
CA GLU A 25 4.34 19.08 18.17
C GLU A 25 3.27 18.50 17.24
N PRO A 26 1.99 18.56 17.64
CA PRO A 26 0.87 18.24 16.77
C PRO A 26 0.86 19.05 15.47
N VAL A 27 0.29 18.46 14.41
CA VAL A 27 0.05 19.16 13.13
C VAL A 27 -1.44 19.27 12.90
N GLU A 28 -1.95 20.50 12.80
CA GLU A 28 -3.38 20.74 12.64
C GLU A 28 -3.70 21.81 11.59
N GLY A 29 -4.83 21.66 10.90
CA GLY A 29 -5.41 22.73 10.06
C GLY A 29 -4.66 23.00 8.76
N VAL A 30 -3.99 21.98 8.19
CA VAL A 30 -3.26 22.12 6.92
C VAL A 30 -4.21 21.90 5.75
N THR A 31 -4.39 22.96 4.96
CA THR A 31 -5.09 22.91 3.67
C THR A 31 -4.10 23.03 2.52
N VAL A 32 -4.18 22.10 1.56
CA VAL A 32 -3.55 22.16 0.24
C VAL A 32 -4.67 22.28 -0.80
N LYS A 33 -4.71 23.39 -1.54
CA LYS A 33 -5.84 23.70 -2.43
C LYS A 33 -5.41 24.17 -3.81
N GLY A 34 -6.08 23.74 -4.87
CA GLY A 34 -5.89 24.30 -6.22
C GLY A 34 -4.49 24.08 -6.79
N CYS A 35 -3.75 23.11 -6.27
CA CYS A 35 -2.37 22.86 -6.68
C CYS A 35 -2.31 21.90 -7.89
N THR A 36 -1.24 22.01 -8.68
CA THR A 36 -0.95 21.07 -9.77
C THR A 36 0.33 20.30 -9.48
N LEU A 37 0.30 18.98 -9.56
CA LEU A 37 1.46 18.11 -9.38
C LEU A 37 1.75 17.35 -10.66
N LYS A 38 2.96 17.53 -11.21
CA LYS A 38 3.36 16.95 -12.50
C LYS A 38 4.63 16.11 -12.38
N GLY A 39 4.58 14.85 -12.80
CA GLY A 39 5.76 13.97 -12.83
C GLY A 39 6.43 13.79 -11.46
N THR A 40 5.65 13.88 -10.37
CA THR A 40 6.15 13.67 -9.00
C THR A 40 6.01 12.20 -8.60
N THR A 41 6.86 11.75 -7.69
CA THR A 41 6.78 10.39 -7.13
C THR A 41 5.57 10.23 -6.21
N ASN A 42 5.04 11.33 -5.66
CA ASN A 42 3.84 11.33 -4.84
C ASN A 42 3.02 12.58 -5.15
N GLY A 43 1.71 12.53 -4.96
CA GLY A 43 0.87 13.72 -5.00
C GLY A 43 0.84 14.37 -3.63
N VAL A 44 -0.24 14.13 -2.89
CA VAL A 44 -0.35 14.51 -1.46
C VAL A 44 -0.08 13.31 -0.57
N ARG A 45 0.67 13.52 0.50
CA ARG A 45 1.14 12.42 1.34
C ARG A 45 1.24 12.79 2.82
N ILE A 46 0.76 11.91 3.71
CA ILE A 46 1.02 11.97 5.16
C ILE A 46 1.90 10.77 5.54
N LYS A 47 2.97 10.98 6.30
CA LYS A 47 3.92 9.93 6.69
C LYS A 47 4.21 9.92 8.18
N THR A 48 4.08 8.77 8.83
CA THR A 48 4.45 8.61 10.24
C THR A 48 5.30 7.36 10.44
N TRP A 49 6.25 7.42 11.36
CA TRP A 49 7.15 6.30 11.66
C TRP A 49 6.44 5.20 12.47
N PRO A 50 6.73 3.91 12.20
CA PRO A 50 6.33 2.81 13.06
C PRO A 50 7.28 2.66 14.25
N ASN A 51 6.80 2.10 15.36
CA ASN A 51 7.62 1.73 16.54
C ASN A 51 8.49 2.85 17.15
N GLU A 52 8.17 4.11 16.89
CA GLU A 52 8.91 5.25 17.42
C GLU A 52 8.14 5.91 18.58
N PRO A 53 8.81 6.73 19.43
CA PRO A 53 8.24 7.21 20.69
C PRO A 53 7.16 8.28 20.54
N GLY A 54 7.03 8.94 19.39
CA GLY A 54 6.09 10.05 19.21
C GLY A 54 4.63 9.59 19.24
N THR A 55 3.81 10.26 20.06
CA THR A 55 2.37 9.99 20.23
C THR A 55 1.51 11.20 19.87
N ILE A 56 1.98 12.01 18.90
CA ILE A 56 1.34 13.26 18.51
C ILE A 56 0.07 13.03 17.69
N THR A 57 -0.65 14.12 17.41
CA THR A 57 -1.83 14.12 16.53
C THR A 57 -1.55 14.82 15.21
N VAL A 58 -2.19 14.33 14.15
CA VAL A 58 -2.32 14.99 12.85
C VAL A 58 -3.81 15.12 12.57
N ASN A 59 -4.34 16.34 12.62
CA ASN A 59 -5.78 16.58 12.61
C ASN A 59 -6.19 17.67 11.62
N ASP A 60 -7.40 17.57 11.06
CA ASP A 60 -7.97 18.59 10.16
C ASP A 60 -7.09 18.89 8.93
N MET A 61 -6.81 17.83 8.15
CA MET A 61 -6.06 17.93 6.90
C MET A 61 -7.04 18.05 5.72
N LYS A 62 -6.80 18.98 4.81
CA LYS A 62 -7.66 19.21 3.63
C LYS A 62 -6.83 19.23 2.36
N PHE A 63 -7.09 18.28 1.46
CA PHE A 63 -6.51 18.21 0.13
C PHE A 63 -7.63 18.43 -0.90
N GLU A 64 -7.66 19.61 -1.51
CA GLU A 64 -8.81 20.10 -2.27
C GLU A 64 -8.43 20.57 -3.68
N ASP A 65 -9.25 20.24 -4.67
CA ASP A 65 -9.16 20.80 -6.03
C ASP A 65 -7.77 20.63 -6.66
N ILE A 66 -7.16 19.44 -6.49
CA ILE A 66 -5.79 19.16 -6.93
C ILE A 66 -5.80 18.52 -8.31
N THR A 67 -4.97 19.04 -9.22
CA THR A 67 -4.74 18.45 -10.54
C THR A 67 -3.44 17.66 -10.55
N MET A 68 -3.48 16.42 -11.04
CA MET A 68 -2.32 15.54 -11.12
C MET A 68 -2.04 15.14 -12.57
N ASP A 69 -0.77 15.20 -12.96
CA ASP A 69 -0.29 14.82 -14.29
C ASP A 69 0.87 13.83 -14.13
N ASN A 70 0.59 12.57 -14.43
CA ASN A 70 1.54 11.46 -14.38
C ASN A 70 2.25 11.35 -13.01
N VAL A 71 1.46 11.40 -11.93
CA VAL A 71 1.95 11.28 -10.56
C VAL A 71 2.01 9.81 -10.15
N GLN A 72 3.16 9.35 -9.65
CA GLN A 72 3.35 7.92 -9.39
C GLN A 72 2.45 7.38 -8.27
N ASN A 73 2.34 8.10 -7.15
CA ASN A 73 1.46 7.72 -6.04
C ASN A 73 0.59 8.93 -5.66
N PRO A 74 -0.60 9.09 -6.27
CA PRO A 74 -1.39 10.32 -6.19
C PRO A 74 -1.75 10.74 -4.75
N VAL A 75 -2.30 9.82 -3.95
CA VAL A 75 -2.71 10.11 -2.56
C VAL A 75 -2.22 9.00 -1.65
N ILE A 76 -1.45 9.35 -0.62
CA ILE A 76 -0.95 8.37 0.36
C ILE A 76 -1.15 8.85 1.81
N ILE A 77 -1.65 7.95 2.66
CA ILE A 77 -1.39 7.98 4.10
C ILE A 77 -0.56 6.74 4.42
N ASP A 78 0.66 6.93 4.91
CA ASP A 78 1.59 5.85 5.25
C ASP A 78 1.98 5.97 6.72
N GLN A 79 1.31 5.21 7.57
CA GLN A 79 1.63 5.12 8.99
C GLN A 79 2.74 4.09 9.31
N GLU A 80 3.32 3.46 8.28
CA GLU A 80 4.41 2.48 8.40
C GLU A 80 5.67 2.97 7.68
N TYR A 81 5.82 4.29 7.57
CA TYR A 81 6.88 4.94 6.80
C TYR A 81 8.26 4.59 7.36
N CYS A 82 9.04 3.87 6.57
CA CYS A 82 10.32 3.30 6.95
C CYS A 82 11.36 3.53 5.85
N PRO A 83 11.92 4.75 5.74
CA PRO A 83 12.85 5.07 4.68
C PRO A 83 14.09 4.17 4.78
N ASN A 84 14.50 3.60 3.64
CA ASN A 84 15.65 2.69 3.53
C ASN A 84 15.60 1.46 4.46
N ASN A 85 14.40 1.07 4.92
CA ASN A 85 14.22 0.04 5.94
C ASN A 85 14.98 0.30 7.26
N GLN A 86 15.26 1.56 7.57
CA GLN A 86 15.97 1.98 8.79
C GLN A 86 14.99 2.31 9.93
N CYS A 87 14.08 1.39 10.22
CA CYS A 87 13.13 1.49 11.33
C CYS A 87 12.96 0.11 11.98
N SER A 88 12.45 0.11 13.21
CA SER A 88 11.93 -1.12 13.80
C SER A 88 10.44 -1.24 13.46
N LYS A 89 9.96 -2.41 13.04
CA LYS A 89 8.52 -2.64 12.76
C LYS A 89 7.83 -3.47 13.84
N GLY A 90 8.39 -3.47 15.06
CA GLY A 90 7.91 -4.30 16.17
C GLY A 90 6.52 -3.89 16.68
N THR A 91 6.18 -2.61 16.58
CA THR A 91 4.85 -2.08 16.93
C THR A 91 4.41 -1.04 15.90
N PRO A 92 3.10 -0.90 15.63
CA PRO A 92 2.60 0.05 14.65
C PRO A 92 2.79 1.50 15.12
N SER A 93 2.63 2.47 14.20
CA SER A 93 2.69 3.90 14.55
C SER A 93 1.68 4.27 15.63
N LYS A 94 2.10 5.17 16.53
CA LYS A 94 1.28 5.72 17.62
C LYS A 94 0.75 7.13 17.33
N VAL A 95 1.04 7.68 16.16
CA VAL A 95 0.54 8.99 15.75
C VAL A 95 -0.95 8.87 15.39
N LYS A 96 -1.80 9.67 16.03
CA LYS A 96 -3.24 9.69 15.71
C LYS A 96 -3.49 10.58 14.50
N ILE A 97 -4.01 10.00 13.42
CA ILE A 97 -4.46 10.76 12.25
C ILE A 97 -5.99 10.82 12.26
N SER A 98 -6.55 12.04 12.21
CA SER A 98 -8.00 12.24 12.17
C SER A 98 -8.44 13.40 11.28
N LYS A 99 -9.69 13.35 10.82
CA LYS A 99 -10.33 14.43 10.03
C LYS A 99 -9.51 14.81 8.80
N VAL A 100 -9.36 13.85 7.88
CA VAL A 100 -8.64 14.06 6.62
C VAL A 100 -9.66 14.11 5.48
N SER A 101 -9.76 15.24 4.79
CA SER A 101 -10.63 15.42 3.63
C SER A 101 -9.81 15.42 2.35
N ILE A 102 -10.09 14.47 1.45
CA ILE A 102 -9.47 14.33 0.13
C ILE A 102 -10.57 14.56 -0.90
N LYS A 103 -10.66 15.76 -1.48
CA LYS A 103 -11.79 16.16 -2.33
C LYS A 103 -11.38 16.82 -3.64
N GLY A 104 -12.08 16.49 -4.73
CA GLY A 104 -11.92 17.17 -6.01
C GLY A 104 -10.57 16.94 -6.69
N ILE A 105 -9.99 15.75 -6.53
CA ILE A 105 -8.69 15.41 -7.15
C ILE A 105 -8.92 14.83 -8.55
N LYS A 106 -8.23 15.34 -9.56
CA LYS A 106 -8.41 14.92 -10.96
C LYS A 106 -7.11 14.77 -11.73
N GLY A 107 -7.16 13.99 -12.81
CA GLY A 107 -6.07 13.89 -13.80
C GLY A 107 -5.53 12.46 -13.94
N THR A 108 -4.21 12.32 -14.03
CA THR A 108 -3.56 11.05 -14.35
C THR A 108 -2.57 10.58 -13.28
N SER A 109 -2.62 9.28 -13.00
CA SER A 109 -1.67 8.54 -12.19
C SER A 109 -0.69 7.80 -13.10
N ALA A 110 0.56 7.66 -12.67
CA ALA A 110 1.55 6.81 -13.33
C ALA A 110 1.45 5.34 -12.87
N THR A 111 0.61 5.04 -11.88
CA THR A 111 0.35 3.67 -11.38
C THR A 111 -1.14 3.40 -11.22
N LYS A 112 -1.52 2.12 -11.15
CA LYS A 112 -2.92 1.69 -11.02
C LYS A 112 -3.54 2.10 -9.67
N GLU A 113 -2.75 2.04 -8.60
CA GLU A 113 -3.19 2.39 -7.25
C GLU A 113 -3.10 3.91 -7.06
N GLY A 114 -4.25 4.58 -7.15
CA GLY A 114 -4.31 6.04 -7.04
C GLY A 114 -4.43 6.53 -5.61
N ILE A 115 -5.01 5.73 -4.72
CA ILE A 115 -5.17 6.07 -3.30
C ILE A 115 -4.67 4.90 -2.46
N ILE A 116 -3.74 5.19 -1.55
CA ILE A 116 -3.19 4.21 -0.61
C ILE A 116 -3.35 4.77 0.80
N LEU A 117 -4.23 4.17 1.60
CA LEU A 117 -4.44 4.54 3.00
C LEU A 117 -3.98 3.41 3.91
N ALA A 118 -2.67 3.36 4.19
CA ALA A 118 -2.06 2.40 5.09
C ALA A 118 -2.03 2.97 6.53
N CYS A 119 -3.16 2.89 7.22
CA CYS A 119 -3.28 3.38 8.59
C CYS A 119 -2.81 2.34 9.62
N SER A 120 -2.39 2.82 10.79
CA SER A 120 -1.86 2.03 11.89
C SER A 120 -2.91 1.09 12.44
N SER A 121 -2.54 -0.17 12.72
CA SER A 121 -3.41 -1.13 13.41
C SER A 121 -3.56 -0.82 14.89
N GLY A 122 -2.58 -0.13 15.50
CA GLY A 122 -2.63 0.29 16.91
C GLY A 122 -3.40 1.59 17.12
N VAL A 123 -3.36 2.48 16.12
CA VAL A 123 -4.08 3.77 16.15
C VAL A 123 -4.70 4.04 14.77
N PRO A 124 -5.85 3.40 14.45
CA PRO A 124 -6.55 3.57 13.17
C PRO A 124 -6.88 5.03 12.84
N CYS A 125 -6.87 5.37 11.55
CA CYS A 125 -7.29 6.67 11.07
C CYS A 125 -8.80 6.85 11.25
N GLU A 126 -9.23 8.05 11.64
CA GLU A 126 -10.65 8.36 11.89
C GLU A 126 -11.12 9.58 11.11
N GLY A 127 -12.37 9.55 10.63
CA GLY A 127 -12.97 10.69 9.91
C GLY A 127 -12.22 11.03 8.62
N VAL A 128 -11.78 10.01 7.88
CA VAL A 128 -11.24 10.20 6.53
C VAL A 128 -12.40 10.29 5.54
N GLU A 129 -12.42 11.31 4.70
CA GLU A 129 -13.41 11.50 3.65
C GLU A 129 -12.72 11.52 2.29
N ILE A 130 -13.27 10.78 1.32
CA ILE A 130 -12.80 10.79 -0.07
C ILE A 130 -13.98 11.20 -0.95
N GLY A 131 -13.84 12.33 -1.64
CA GLY A 131 -14.88 12.89 -2.46
C GLY A 131 -14.41 13.30 -3.84
N ASP A 132 -15.20 12.99 -4.88
CA ASP A 132 -14.99 13.53 -6.23
C ASP A 132 -13.54 13.36 -6.74
N VAL A 133 -12.97 12.17 -6.55
CA VAL A 133 -11.64 11.79 -7.04
C VAL A 133 -11.76 11.08 -8.39
N THR A 134 -11.37 11.77 -9.45
CA THR A 134 -11.38 11.26 -10.83
C THR A 134 -9.96 11.21 -11.38
N LEU A 135 -9.21 10.20 -10.95
CA LEU A 135 -7.88 9.87 -11.44
C LEU A 135 -7.93 8.67 -12.39
N THR A 136 -7.11 8.69 -13.43
CA THR A 136 -6.98 7.58 -14.38
C THR A 136 -5.55 7.09 -14.52
N TYR A 137 -5.39 5.79 -14.74
CA TYR A 137 -4.16 5.14 -15.13
C TYR A 137 -4.40 4.43 -16.46
N ASN A 138 -3.63 4.79 -17.50
CA ASN A 138 -3.82 4.29 -18.86
C ASN A 138 -5.27 4.40 -19.37
N GLY A 139 -5.95 5.50 -19.04
CA GLY A 139 -7.34 5.77 -19.43
C GLY A 139 -8.42 5.05 -18.59
N ALA A 140 -8.04 4.12 -17.72
CA ALA A 140 -8.95 3.45 -16.79
C ALA A 140 -8.96 4.16 -15.42
N PRO A 141 -10.07 4.13 -14.66
CA PRO A 141 -10.08 4.62 -13.28
C PRO A 141 -9.04 3.91 -12.41
N VAL A 142 -8.39 4.66 -11.52
CA VAL A 142 -7.47 4.10 -10.51
C VAL A 142 -8.21 3.27 -9.45
N THR A 143 -7.46 2.44 -8.72
CA THR A 143 -7.96 1.71 -7.53
C THR A 143 -7.58 2.43 -6.24
N ALA A 144 -8.23 2.06 -5.13
CA ALA A 144 -7.87 2.48 -3.79
C ALA A 144 -7.63 1.26 -2.88
N THR A 145 -6.55 1.29 -2.10
CA THR A 145 -6.22 0.29 -1.09
C THR A 145 -6.26 0.93 0.28
N CYS A 146 -6.97 0.34 1.23
CA CYS A 146 -7.20 0.92 2.54
C CYS A 146 -7.01 -0.13 3.63
N THR A 147 -6.30 0.24 4.70
CA THR A 147 -6.02 -0.65 5.84
C THR A 147 -6.21 0.14 7.12
N ASN A 148 -6.92 -0.43 8.10
CA ASN A 148 -7.26 0.21 9.39
C ASN A 148 -7.90 1.60 9.23
N VAL A 149 -8.76 1.75 8.23
CA VAL A 149 -9.54 2.96 7.99
C VAL A 149 -10.82 2.60 7.24
N LYS A 150 -11.90 3.30 7.56
CA LYS A 150 -13.19 3.21 6.85
C LYS A 150 -13.56 4.60 6.36
N PRO A 151 -13.08 5.04 5.18
CA PRO A 151 -13.37 6.38 4.74
C PRO A 151 -14.83 6.53 4.31
N THR A 152 -15.39 7.70 4.56
CA THR A 152 -16.68 8.09 3.99
C THR A 152 -16.44 8.47 2.54
N ILE A 153 -17.13 7.80 1.62
CA ILE A 153 -17.07 8.11 0.19
C ILE A 153 -18.21 9.05 -0.18
N THR A 154 -17.89 10.15 -0.88
CA THR A 154 -18.89 11.10 -1.40
C THR A 154 -18.70 11.31 -2.91
N GLY A 155 -19.79 11.32 -3.68
CA GLY A 155 -19.68 11.51 -5.13
C GLY A 155 -18.88 10.41 -5.83
N LYS A 156 -18.14 10.76 -6.89
CA LYS A 156 -17.37 9.79 -7.68
C LYS A 156 -15.95 9.64 -7.13
N ALA A 157 -15.63 8.51 -6.53
CA ALA A 157 -14.29 8.17 -6.08
C ALA A 157 -14.05 6.66 -6.14
N PRO A 158 -12.80 6.19 -6.24
CA PRO A 158 -12.50 4.78 -6.11
C PRO A 158 -12.89 4.28 -4.70
N ALA A 159 -13.61 3.17 -4.64
CA ALA A 159 -13.90 2.51 -3.38
C ALA A 159 -12.64 1.86 -2.82
N CYS A 160 -12.50 1.85 -1.49
CA CYS A 160 -11.49 1.03 -0.83
C CYS A 160 -11.74 -0.43 -1.15
N GLY A 161 -10.85 -1.07 -1.90
CA GLY A 161 -10.81 -2.52 -2.00
C GLY A 161 -10.38 -3.09 -0.66
N GLU A 162 -11.10 -4.08 -0.14
CA GLU A 162 -10.56 -4.93 0.93
C GLU A 162 -9.27 -5.57 0.40
N ALA A 163 -8.23 -5.62 1.23
CA ALA A 163 -7.00 -6.31 0.90
C ALA A 163 -7.36 -7.71 0.40
N ALA A 164 -6.95 -8.04 -0.83
CA ALA A 164 -7.14 -9.37 -1.39
C ALA A 164 -6.50 -10.37 -0.41
N THR A 165 -7.33 -11.10 0.34
CA THR A 165 -6.90 -12.33 0.97
C THR A 165 -6.86 -13.34 -0.17
N ASP A 166 -5.66 -13.86 -0.46
CA ASP A 166 -5.45 -14.92 -1.43
C ASP A 166 -6.31 -16.12 -1.06
N THR A 167 -7.54 -16.17 -1.57
CA THR A 167 -8.36 -17.36 -1.55
C THR A 167 -7.96 -18.14 -2.78
N LYS A 168 -7.03 -19.07 -2.56
CA LYS A 168 -6.69 -20.11 -3.54
C LYS A 168 -7.95 -20.94 -3.78
N GLU A 169 -8.71 -20.59 -4.81
CA GLU A 169 -9.82 -21.39 -5.31
C GLU A 169 -9.25 -22.68 -5.89
N SER A 170 -9.39 -23.77 -5.15
CA SER A 170 -9.13 -25.12 -5.65
C SER A 170 -10.28 -25.50 -6.57
N ASP A 171 -10.05 -25.37 -7.88
CA ASP A 171 -10.94 -25.89 -8.91
C ASP A 171 -10.98 -27.44 -8.81
N SER A 172 -12.12 -27.98 -8.37
CA SER A 172 -12.41 -29.41 -8.40
C SER A 172 -13.32 -29.70 -9.59
N THR A 173 -12.72 -29.96 -10.74
CA THR A 173 -13.44 -30.50 -11.89
C THR A 173 -13.57 -32.02 -11.75
N THR A 174 -14.84 -32.45 -11.75
CA THR A 174 -15.27 -33.85 -11.74
C THR A 174 -15.24 -34.38 -13.17
N ASP A 175 -14.51 -35.46 -13.43
CA ASP A 175 -14.73 -36.29 -14.61
C ASP A 175 -14.89 -37.76 -14.22
N LYS A 176 -16.08 -38.28 -14.51
CA LYS A 176 -16.49 -39.67 -14.33
C LYS A 176 -16.59 -40.31 -15.71
N LYS A 177 -15.73 -41.27 -16.02
CA LYS A 177 -16.05 -42.33 -16.99
C LYS A 177 -15.36 -43.65 -16.68
N SER A 178 -16.17 -44.70 -16.80
CA SER A 178 -16.04 -46.10 -16.38
C SER A 178 -15.26 -46.99 -17.36
N SER A 179 -14.78 -48.14 -16.82
CA SER A 179 -14.56 -49.47 -17.43
C SER A 179 -13.51 -49.58 -18.55
N ASP A 180 -12.67 -50.62 -18.69
CA ASP A 180 -12.72 -52.01 -18.21
C ASP A 180 -11.34 -52.71 -18.35
N SER A 181 -11.07 -53.63 -17.43
CA SER A 181 -10.46 -54.98 -17.58
C SER A 181 -9.08 -55.27 -18.22
N ALA A 182 -8.21 -55.83 -17.36
CA ALA A 182 -7.47 -57.11 -17.48
C ALA A 182 -5.99 -57.18 -17.96
N THR A 183 -5.18 -57.82 -17.08
CA THR A 183 -4.02 -58.74 -17.29
C THR A 183 -2.78 -58.20 -18.06
N ASP A 184 -1.52 -58.36 -17.62
CA ASP A 184 -0.86 -59.61 -17.24
C ASP A 184 0.52 -59.41 -16.54
N LYS A 185 1.01 -60.51 -15.99
CA LYS A 185 2.19 -60.74 -15.13
C LYS A 185 3.55 -60.76 -15.88
N LYS A 186 4.64 -60.69 -15.08
CA LYS A 186 6.02 -61.27 -15.28
C LYS A 186 7.02 -60.36 -16.01
N SER A 187 8.33 -60.29 -15.75
CA SER A 187 9.32 -60.64 -14.70
C SER A 187 10.71 -60.20 -15.27
N SER A 188 11.74 -60.21 -14.42
CA SER A 188 13.19 -60.28 -14.74
C SER A 188 13.89 -58.96 -15.10
N ASP A 189 15.17 -58.74 -14.81
CA ASP A 189 16.10 -59.10 -13.73
C ASP A 189 17.44 -58.43 -14.13
N SER A 190 18.38 -58.31 -13.19
CA SER A 190 19.82 -58.05 -13.39
C SER A 190 20.23 -56.57 -13.55
N ALA A 191 20.75 -55.90 -12.51
CA ALA A 191 22.08 -56.06 -11.89
C ALA A 191 23.23 -55.44 -12.71
N THR A 192 23.89 -54.41 -12.17
CA THR A 192 25.28 -54.52 -11.70
C THR A 192 25.68 -53.32 -10.84
N ASP A 193 26.74 -53.54 -10.10
CA ASP A 193 26.99 -53.12 -8.73
C ASP A 193 28.42 -52.54 -8.65
N LYS A 194 28.70 -51.78 -7.59
CA LYS A 194 30.02 -51.44 -7.00
C LYS A 194 30.99 -50.44 -7.64
N LYS A 195 31.24 -49.34 -6.91
CA LYS A 195 32.46 -49.07 -6.08
C LYS A 195 32.31 -47.68 -5.45
N GLU A 196 32.08 -47.53 -4.14
CA GLU A 196 33.05 -47.51 -3.04
C GLU A 196 34.27 -46.59 -3.26
N SER A 197 34.28 -45.42 -2.60
CA SER A 197 35.27 -45.13 -1.54
C SER A 197 34.87 -43.88 -0.75
N THR A 198 34.62 -44.07 0.53
CA THR A 198 34.78 -43.06 1.59
C THR A 198 36.25 -42.72 1.76
N ASP A 199 36.61 -41.45 1.98
CA ASP A 199 37.51 -41.16 3.10
C ASP A 199 37.46 -39.72 3.61
N LYS A 200 37.60 -39.62 4.94
CA LYS A 200 37.65 -38.43 5.78
C LYS A 200 39.07 -37.88 5.87
N LYS A 201 39.23 -36.55 5.91
CA LYS A 201 40.21 -35.80 6.75
C LYS A 201 39.96 -34.29 6.53
N ALA A 202 39.50 -33.49 7.49
CA ALA A 202 40.09 -33.06 8.75
C ALA A 202 41.35 -32.15 8.60
N LYS A 203 41.19 -30.91 9.12
CA LYS A 203 42.19 -29.90 9.50
C LYS A 203 43.00 -29.22 8.38
N GLN A 204 42.75 -27.92 8.19
CA GLN A 204 43.55 -26.84 8.78
C GLN A 204 42.67 -25.60 8.99
#